data_AF-A0A954VNP5-F1
#
_entry.id   AF-A0A954VNP5-F1
#
_cell.length_a   1.000
_cell.length_b   1.000
_cell.length_c   1.000
_cell.angle_alpha   90.00
_cell.angle_beta   90.00
_cell.angle_gamma   90.00
#
_symmetry.space_group_name_H-M   'P 1'
#
loop_
_entity.id
_entity.type
_entity.pdbx_description
1 polymer ?
#
loop_
_entity_poly.entity_id
_entity_poly.type
_entity_poly.pdbx_seq_one_letter_code
_entity_poly.pdbx_strand_id
1 'polypeptide(L)'
;MANTLIPLFWMIVGAGATQGELRQRVDLIELNHYFDDLGRHSFDQVIFYEWSPDYRRFHVIAWCLVEGDVSRLPRRKAGTNDYVTSWYDRDTMRHRTVIAPLFRETWTQTDPERENRKLIDEKYRVSLLRPNR
;
A
#
# COMPACT_ATOMS: atom_id res chain seq x y z
N MET A 1 20.67 -33.11 -56.03
CA MET A 1 19.53 -32.26 -55.60
C MET A 1 19.30 -32.54 -54.13
N ALA A 2 19.72 -31.62 -53.24
CA ALA A 2 19.63 -31.81 -51.80
C ALA A 2 18.39 -31.09 -51.28
N ASN A 3 17.53 -31.83 -50.57
CA ASN A 3 16.24 -31.36 -50.05
C ASN A 3 16.44 -30.96 -48.58
N THR A 4 16.61 -29.67 -48.31
CA THR A 4 16.69 -29.13 -46.94
C THR A 4 15.31 -28.69 -46.48
N LEU A 5 14.67 -29.51 -45.63
CA LEU A 5 13.47 -29.14 -44.88
C LEU A 5 13.88 -28.31 -43.66
N ILE A 6 13.45 -27.05 -43.61
CA ILE A 6 13.57 -26.19 -42.43
C ILE A 6 12.28 -26.36 -41.61
N PRO A 7 12.31 -26.87 -40.38
CA PRO A 7 11.12 -26.88 -39.55
C PRO A 7 10.83 -25.47 -39.05
N LEU A 8 9.64 -24.97 -39.41
CA LEU A 8 9.09 -23.71 -38.95
C LEU A 8 8.70 -23.87 -37.47
N PHE A 9 9.58 -23.49 -36.56
CA PHE A 9 9.29 -23.39 -35.14
C PHE A 9 8.30 -22.25 -34.93
N TRP A 10 7.03 -22.58 -34.71
CA TRP A 10 6.03 -21.65 -34.20
C TRP A 10 6.41 -21.25 -32.79
N MET A 11 7.12 -20.14 -32.64
CA MET A 11 7.22 -19.45 -31.35
C MET A 11 5.84 -18.90 -31.00
N ILE A 12 5.13 -19.61 -30.13
CA ILE A 12 4.02 -19.05 -29.39
C ILE A 12 4.63 -17.99 -28.47
N VAL A 13 4.57 -16.72 -28.89
CA VAL A 13 4.81 -15.59 -27.99
C VAL A 13 3.65 -15.59 -27.02
N GLY A 14 3.85 -16.23 -25.87
CA GLY A 14 2.95 -16.08 -24.74
C GLY A 14 2.91 -14.61 -24.37
N ALA A 15 1.79 -13.94 -24.67
CA ALA A 15 1.49 -12.64 -24.12
C ALA A 15 1.33 -12.83 -22.61
N GLY A 16 2.44 -12.66 -21.87
CA GLY A 16 2.40 -12.62 -20.42
C GLY A 16 1.47 -11.48 -20.05
N ALA A 17 0.33 -11.82 -19.44
CA ALA A 17 -0.56 -10.83 -18.85
C ALA A 17 0.30 -10.00 -17.89
N THR A 18 0.53 -8.73 -18.21
CA THR A 18 1.16 -7.80 -17.28
C THR A 18 0.25 -7.76 -16.06
N GLN A 19 0.70 -8.33 -14.94
CA GLN A 19 -0.03 -8.27 -13.68
C GLN A 19 -0.26 -6.79 -13.35
N GLY A 20 -1.50 -6.34 -13.48
CA GLY A 20 -1.84 -4.92 -13.40
C GLY A 20 -1.50 -4.32 -12.04
N GLU A 21 -0.95 -3.11 -12.06
CA GLU A 21 -0.74 -2.29 -10.87
C GLU A 21 -2.10 -1.88 -10.28
N LEU A 22 -2.32 -2.15 -9.00
CA LEU A 22 -3.48 -1.63 -8.28
C LEU A 22 -3.15 -0.25 -7.72
N ARG A 23 -3.78 0.78 -8.29
CA ARG A 23 -3.66 2.17 -7.83
C ARG A 23 -4.87 2.60 -7.02
N GLN A 24 -4.63 3.23 -5.88
CA GLN A 24 -5.67 3.75 -4.99
C GLN A 24 -5.31 5.14 -4.50
N ARG A 25 -6.34 5.94 -4.20
CA ARG A 25 -6.20 7.27 -3.62
C ARG A 25 -6.87 7.30 -2.26
N VAL A 26 -6.22 7.94 -1.30
CA VAL A 26 -6.72 8.17 0.06
C VAL A 26 -6.53 9.64 0.42
N ASP A 27 -7.11 10.08 1.52
CA ASP A 27 -7.04 11.49 1.91
C ASP A 27 -5.75 11.82 2.65
N LEU A 28 -5.24 10.88 3.45
CA LEU A 28 -4.03 11.06 4.25
C LEU A 28 -3.22 9.76 4.35
N ILE A 29 -1.90 9.88 4.16
CA ILE A 29 -0.91 8.86 4.53
C ILE A 29 -0.20 9.31 5.81
N GLU A 30 -0.06 8.41 6.78
CA GLU A 30 0.77 8.61 7.96
C GLU A 30 1.93 7.61 7.97
N LEU A 31 3.15 8.10 8.21
CA LEU A 31 4.25 7.28 8.68
C LEU A 31 4.31 7.41 10.21
N ASN A 32 4.06 6.31 10.91
CA ASN A 32 4.09 6.28 12.36
C ASN A 32 5.27 5.43 12.87
N HIS A 33 6.03 6.02 13.78
CA HIS A 33 7.12 5.39 14.51
C HIS A 33 6.61 5.03 15.91
N TYR A 34 6.39 3.75 16.15
CA TYR A 34 5.91 3.26 17.44
C TYR A 34 7.08 2.98 18.39
N PHE A 35 6.97 3.47 19.63
CA PHE A 35 7.92 3.25 20.71
C PHE A 35 7.26 2.48 21.85
N ASP A 36 8.01 1.59 22.49
CA ASP A 36 7.54 0.87 23.68
C ASP A 36 7.53 1.78 24.93
N ASP A 37 7.07 1.22 26.06
CA ASP A 37 6.99 1.93 27.35
C ASP A 37 8.37 2.37 27.90
N LEU A 38 9.46 1.83 27.35
CA LEU A 38 10.82 2.21 27.69
C LEU A 38 11.40 3.27 26.71
N GLY A 39 10.59 3.74 25.76
CA GLY A 39 11.01 4.71 24.74
C GLY A 39 11.90 4.11 23.66
N ARG A 40 11.90 2.78 23.47
CA ARG A 40 12.65 2.12 22.40
C ARG A 40 11.78 1.97 21.16
N HIS A 41 12.37 2.28 20.00
CA HIS A 41 11.70 2.04 18.72
C HIS A 41 11.33 0.56 18.57
N SER A 42 10.06 0.27 18.30
CA SER A 42 9.61 -1.11 18.08
C SER A 42 9.29 -1.39 16.62
N PHE A 43 8.53 -0.50 15.95
CA PHE A 43 8.19 -0.66 14.55
C PHE A 43 7.81 0.65 13.87
N ASP A 44 7.94 0.66 12.55
CA ASP A 44 7.34 1.67 11.68
C ASP A 44 6.14 1.08 10.97
N GLN A 45 5.08 1.87 10.88
CA GLN A 45 3.89 1.52 10.13
C GLN A 45 3.46 2.67 9.21
N VAL A 46 2.89 2.32 8.08
CA VAL A 46 2.22 3.26 7.17
C VAL A 46 0.73 3.06 7.29
N ILE A 47 0.01 4.12 7.62
CA ILE A 47 -1.43 4.11 7.88
C ILE A 47 -2.13 4.96 6.83
N PHE A 48 -3.21 4.42 6.27
CA PHE A 48 -4.00 5.05 5.22
C PHE A 48 -5.34 5.48 5.78
N TYR A 49 -5.72 6.73 5.52
CA TYR A 49 -6.95 7.33 6.05
C TYR A 49 -7.86 7.88 4.95
N GLU A 50 -9.16 7.78 5.21
CA GLU A 50 -10.20 8.54 4.51
C GLU A 50 -10.94 9.46 5.50
N TRP A 51 -11.36 10.61 5.01
CA TRP A 51 -12.20 11.55 5.75
C TRP A 51 -13.64 11.05 5.78
N SER A 52 -14.18 10.84 6.97
CA SER A 52 -15.63 10.64 7.12
C SER A 52 -16.33 11.98 7.28
N PRO A 53 -17.23 12.36 6.35
CA PRO A 53 -18.05 13.55 6.51
C PRO A 53 -19.05 13.41 7.67
N ASP A 54 -19.55 12.20 7.92
CA ASP A 54 -20.55 11.91 8.96
C ASP A 54 -19.99 12.13 10.37
N TYR A 55 -18.77 11.62 10.61
CA TYR A 55 -18.10 11.73 11.90
C TYR A 55 -17.12 12.91 11.99
N ARG A 56 -16.94 13.64 10.89
CA ARG A 56 -16.01 14.79 10.75
C ARG A 56 -14.61 14.49 11.26
N ARG A 57 -14.08 13.31 10.88
CA ARG A 57 -12.75 12.84 11.29
C ARG A 57 -12.17 11.86 10.28
N PHE A 58 -10.86 11.67 10.34
CA PHE A 58 -10.17 10.63 9.58
C PHE A 58 -10.38 9.24 10.20
N HIS A 59 -10.70 8.29 9.34
CA HIS A 59 -10.79 6.87 9.67
C HIS A 59 -9.70 6.08 8.97
N VAL A 60 -9.09 5.17 9.72
CA VAL A 60 -8.13 4.23 9.15
C VAL A 60 -8.91 3.24 8.29
N ILE A 61 -8.47 3.09 7.05
CA ILE A 61 -9.07 2.16 6.08
C ILE A 61 -8.12 1.01 5.73
N ALA A 62 -6.82 1.23 5.89
CA ALA A 62 -5.78 0.22 5.73
C ALA A 62 -4.50 0.66 6.43
N TRP A 63 -3.59 -0.28 6.64
CA TRP A 63 -2.25 -0.04 7.16
C TRP A 63 -1.30 -1.16 6.73
N CYS A 64 0.01 -0.92 6.81
CA CYS A 64 1.03 -1.95 6.64
C CYS A 64 2.27 -1.63 7.50
N LEU A 65 2.98 -2.67 7.95
CA LEU A 65 4.28 -2.49 8.57
C LEU A 65 5.36 -2.24 7.51
N VAL A 66 6.40 -1.48 7.85
CA VAL A 66 7.54 -1.27 6.96
C VAL A 66 8.46 -2.50 6.95
N GLU A 67 8.71 -3.15 8.09
CA GLU A 67 9.49 -4.42 8.22
C GLU A 67 10.74 -4.53 7.32
N GLY A 68 11.54 -3.46 7.24
CA GLY A 68 12.76 -3.43 6.40
C GLY A 68 12.52 -3.31 4.89
N ASP A 69 11.26 -3.35 4.43
CA ASP A 69 10.87 -3.03 3.06
C ASP A 69 10.72 -1.52 2.91
N VAL A 70 11.85 -0.84 2.66
CA VAL A 70 11.92 0.60 2.45
C VAL A 70 11.05 1.10 1.28
N SER A 71 10.59 0.21 0.38
CA SER A 71 9.67 0.61 -0.69
C SER A 71 8.32 1.09 -0.17
N ARG A 72 7.92 0.60 1.02
CA ARG A 72 6.69 1.00 1.72
C ARG A 72 6.76 2.40 2.30
N LEU A 73 7.94 2.99 2.44
CA LEU A 73 8.06 4.34 2.99
C LEU A 73 7.35 5.36 2.09
N PRO A 74 6.50 6.23 2.65
CA PRO A 74 5.89 7.32 1.89
C PRO A 74 6.94 8.23 1.31
N ARG A 75 6.82 8.55 0.02
CA ARG A 75 7.70 9.50 -0.67
C ARG A 75 6.89 10.55 -1.39
N ARG A 76 7.46 11.74 -1.55
CA ARG A 76 6.85 12.80 -2.35
C ARG A 76 6.86 12.40 -3.83
N LYS A 77 5.72 12.50 -4.51
CA LYS A 77 5.62 12.19 -5.94
C LYS A 77 6.16 13.36 -6.76
N ALA A 78 7.14 13.10 -7.62
CA ALA A 78 7.76 14.11 -8.47
C ALA A 78 6.74 14.87 -9.33
N GLY A 79 6.90 16.19 -9.43
CA GLY A 79 6.02 17.06 -10.22
C GLY A 79 4.62 17.30 -9.62
N THR A 80 4.32 16.77 -8.44
CA THR A 80 3.03 16.98 -7.75
C THR A 80 3.25 17.32 -6.27
N ASN A 81 2.21 17.75 -5.57
CA ASN A 81 2.21 17.87 -4.11
C ASN A 81 1.70 16.60 -3.40
N ASP A 82 1.45 15.52 -4.14
CA ASP A 82 0.98 14.26 -3.57
C ASP A 82 2.14 13.45 -2.95
N TYR A 83 1.78 12.60 -1.99
CA TYR A 83 2.62 11.55 -1.42
C TYR A 83 2.21 10.19 -1.94
N VAL A 84 3.17 9.28 -2.06
CA VAL A 84 2.95 7.95 -2.63
C VAL A 84 3.69 6.88 -1.82
N THR A 85 3.00 5.77 -1.59
CA THR A 85 3.55 4.53 -1.05
C THR A 85 3.29 3.41 -2.05
N SER A 86 4.32 2.64 -2.40
CA SER A 86 4.18 1.53 -3.36
C SER A 86 4.93 0.30 -2.89
N TRP A 87 4.33 -0.87 -3.02
CA TRP A 87 4.99 -2.13 -2.66
C TRP A 87 4.52 -3.27 -3.56
N TYR A 88 5.27 -4.37 -3.54
CA TYR A 88 4.82 -5.62 -4.13
C TYR A 88 4.07 -6.43 -3.08
N ASP A 89 2.77 -6.63 -3.30
CA ASP A 89 1.94 -7.47 -2.46
C ASP A 89 2.09 -8.93 -2.91
N ARG A 90 2.77 -9.73 -2.07
CA ARG A 90 3.03 -11.15 -2.32
C ARG A 90 1.77 -12.01 -2.22
N ASP A 91 0.77 -11.59 -1.45
CA ASP A 91 -0.47 -12.37 -1.29
C ASP A 91 -1.32 -12.29 -2.56
N THR A 92 -1.29 -11.13 -3.23
CA THR A 92 -2.05 -10.92 -4.47
C THR A 92 -1.19 -10.97 -5.74
N MET A 93 0.13 -11.11 -5.59
CA MET A 93 1.11 -11.09 -6.67
C MET A 93 0.96 -9.84 -7.55
N ARG A 94 0.77 -8.67 -6.94
CA ARG A 94 0.52 -7.40 -7.65
C ARG A 94 1.33 -6.26 -7.06
N HIS A 95 1.74 -5.33 -7.92
CA HIS A 95 2.21 -4.03 -7.46
C HIS A 95 1.03 -3.20 -6.98
N ARG A 96 1.18 -2.62 -5.79
CA ARG A 96 0.22 -1.68 -5.21
C ARG A 96 0.85 -0.30 -5.10
N THR A 97 0.03 0.70 -5.34
CA THR A 97 0.40 2.10 -5.18
C THR A 97 -0.77 2.86 -4.55
N VAL A 98 -0.51 3.47 -3.40
CA VAL A 98 -1.45 4.34 -2.70
C VAL A 98 -0.95 5.77 -2.76
N ILE A 99 -1.83 6.70 -3.13
CA ILE A 99 -1.51 8.13 -3.31
C ILE A 99 -2.39 8.94 -2.36
N ALA A 100 -1.82 9.97 -1.71
CA ALA A 100 -2.57 10.90 -0.90
C ALA A 100 -2.11 12.35 -1.10
N PRO A 101 -3.01 13.34 -1.02
CA PRO A 101 -2.63 14.74 -1.02
C PRO A 101 -2.03 15.19 0.32
N LEU A 102 -2.37 14.52 1.42
CA LEU A 102 -1.86 14.84 2.76
C LEU A 102 -0.90 13.76 3.26
N PHE A 103 0.09 14.21 4.02
CA PHE A 103 1.04 13.37 4.73
C PHE A 103 1.27 13.88 6.14
N ARG A 104 1.45 12.96 7.08
CA ARG A 104 1.97 13.26 8.41
C ARG A 104 2.97 12.20 8.86
N GLU A 105 3.89 12.61 9.71
CA GLU A 105 4.85 11.73 10.36
C GLU A 105 4.68 11.89 11.87
N THR A 106 4.62 10.77 12.60
CA THR A 106 4.31 10.76 14.03
C THR A 106 5.20 9.80 14.80
N TRP A 107 5.50 10.15 16.05
CA TRP A 107 6.25 9.32 17.00
C TRP A 107 5.38 9.11 18.22
N THR A 108 4.98 7.87 18.50
CA THR A 108 3.93 7.58 19.48
C THR A 108 4.24 6.36 20.31
N GLN A 109 3.79 6.34 21.57
CA GLN A 109 3.75 5.13 22.40
C GLN A 109 2.41 4.38 22.31
N THR A 110 1.42 4.99 21.62
CA THR A 110 0.12 4.38 21.39
C THR A 110 -0.08 4.25 19.90
N ASP A 111 -0.44 3.04 19.46
CA ASP A 111 -0.65 2.70 18.05
C ASP A 111 -1.91 3.41 17.50
N PRO A 112 -1.77 4.40 16.58
CA PRO A 112 -2.90 5.16 16.05
C PRO A 112 -3.93 4.29 15.33
N GLU A 113 -3.49 3.19 14.70
CA GLU A 113 -4.37 2.23 14.03
C GLU A 113 -5.31 1.57 15.05
N ARG A 114 -4.75 1.12 16.17
CA ARG A 114 -5.50 0.45 17.24
C ARG A 114 -6.48 1.40 17.92
N GLU A 115 -6.08 2.65 18.13
CA GLU A 115 -7.00 3.66 18.65
C GLU A 115 -8.16 3.91 17.68
N ASN A 116 -7.89 4.00 16.37
CA ASN A 116 -8.96 4.16 15.39
C ASN A 116 -9.87 2.92 15.32
N ARG A 117 -9.34 1.72 15.59
CA ARG A 117 -10.10 0.45 15.62
C ARG A 117 -11.17 0.42 16.72
N LYS A 118 -10.97 1.18 17.80
CA LYS A 118 -11.99 1.36 18.85
C LYS A 118 -13.21 2.16 18.35
N LEU A 119 -13.07 2.91 17.26
CA LEU A 119 -14.13 3.74 16.67
C LEU A 119 -14.90 3.00 15.57
N ILE A 120 -14.17 2.30 14.70
CA ILE A 120 -14.73 1.50 13.60
C ILE A 120 -13.97 0.17 13.54
N ASP A 121 -14.72 -0.91 13.77
CA ASP A 121 -14.23 -2.29 13.64
C ASP A 121 -13.71 -2.53 12.22
N GLU A 122 -12.63 -3.30 12.12
CA GLU A 122 -11.90 -3.56 10.89
C GLU A 122 -12.80 -4.13 9.78
N LYS A 123 -13.82 -4.92 10.13
CA LYS A 123 -14.78 -5.50 9.17
C LYS A 123 -15.61 -4.48 8.40
N TYR A 124 -15.75 -3.26 8.93
CA TYR A 124 -16.49 -2.17 8.27
C TYR A 124 -15.57 -1.25 7.47
N ARG A 125 -14.25 -1.44 7.56
CA ARG A 125 -13.31 -0.68 6.75
C ARG A 125 -13.35 -1.23 5.34
N VAL A 126 -13.59 -0.36 4.36
CA VAL A 126 -13.41 -0.69 2.95
C VAL A 126 -11.92 -0.96 2.74
N SER A 127 -11.52 -2.23 2.86
CA SER A 127 -10.12 -2.59 2.77
C SER A 127 -9.63 -2.30 1.36
N LEU A 128 -8.91 -1.19 1.22
CA LEU A 128 -8.22 -0.85 -0.01
C LEU A 128 -7.31 -2.00 -0.47
N LEU A 129 -6.86 -2.84 0.45
CA LEU A 129 -5.81 -3.82 0.18
C LEU A 129 -6.29 -5.23 -0.18
N ARG A 130 -7.61 -5.46 -0.38
CA ARG A 130 -8.10 -6.72 -0.95
C ARG A 130 -8.61 -6.50 -2.38
N PRO A 131 -8.27 -7.37 -3.36
CA PRO A 131 -9.02 -7.39 -4.61
C PRO A 131 -10.46 -7.73 -4.25
N ASN A 132 -11.43 -6.99 -4.81
CA ASN A 132 -12.85 -7.32 -4.65
C ASN A 132 -13.02 -8.84 -4.86
N ARG A 133 -13.54 -9.52 -3.84
CA ARG A 133 -13.87 -10.95 -3.91
C ARG A 133 -14.96 -11.19 -4.94
#